data_AF-A0A952KDY6-F1
#
_entry.id   AF-A0A952KDY6-F1
#
_cell.length_a   1.000
_cell.length_b   1.000
_cell.length_c   1.000
_cell.angle_alpha   90.00
_cell.angle_beta   90.00
_cell.angle_gamma   90.00
#
_symmetry.space_group_name_H-M   'P 1'
#
loop_
_entity.id
_entity.type
_entity.pdbx_description
1 polymer ?
#
loop_
_entity_poly.entity_id
_entity_poly.type
_entity_poly.pdbx_seq_one_letter_code
_entity_poly.pdbx_strand_id
1 'polypeptide(L)'
;MSLRAIFAAHAREATYPAPVAPKGTLVTVPSEDEAFEPRLQIAPIETSGRMLVIEYSDSKGALSCRRVTFRRIEHLPSTNDDGRYYLIGWCHERRALRSFRVDRLLSLMDGRTGEVFEPIESGIELLSEAGLVSRSAPTRAPARSARSLLRDGLKILTFLARCDGAAHPSEMEIIADYCRERAAQAGLGVDGSIIEGILDEADRLYPDADTFLDAAERAFRDQAHGILLISKARALIIADGALHKREVQFLRELDALAG
;
A
#
# COMPACT_ATOMS: atom_id res chain seq x y z
N MET A 1 -10.00 14.54 19.88
CA MET A 1 -10.89 13.54 19.23
C MET A 1 -9.99 12.65 18.37
N SER A 2 -10.07 11.32 18.44
CA SER A 2 -9.18 10.44 17.66
C SER A 2 -9.51 10.55 16.16
N LEU A 3 -8.48 10.63 15.30
CA LEU A 3 -8.59 10.57 13.83
C LEU A 3 -9.52 9.45 13.37
N ARG A 4 -9.36 8.25 13.92
CA ARG A 4 -10.23 7.11 13.61
C ARG A 4 -11.70 7.36 13.94
N ALA A 5 -12.02 8.18 14.94
CA ALA A 5 -13.39 8.53 15.30
C ALA A 5 -14.03 9.54 14.32
N ILE A 6 -13.22 10.42 13.71
CA ILE A 6 -13.68 11.35 12.65
C ILE A 6 -13.93 10.56 11.35
N PHE A 7 -13.10 9.56 11.07
CA PHE A 7 -13.10 8.79 9.81
C PHE A 7 -13.95 7.50 9.80
N ALA A 8 -14.35 6.98 10.97
CA ALA A 8 -14.94 5.64 11.13
C ALA A 8 -16.20 5.35 10.30
N ALA A 9 -16.92 6.38 9.84
CA ALA A 9 -18.15 6.21 9.06
C ALA A 9 -17.92 6.14 7.54
N HIS A 10 -16.90 6.81 7.00
CA HIS A 10 -16.76 6.99 5.54
C HIS A 10 -15.58 6.23 4.94
N ALA A 11 -14.48 6.11 5.67
CA ALA A 11 -13.26 5.46 5.20
C ALA A 11 -13.42 3.92 5.09
N ARG A 12 -14.29 3.33 5.93
CA ARG A 12 -14.58 1.87 5.92
C ARG A 12 -15.36 1.41 4.69
N GLU A 13 -16.13 2.30 4.06
CA GLU A 13 -16.87 2.01 2.82
C GLU A 13 -16.11 2.47 1.57
N ALA A 14 -15.17 3.40 1.71
CA ALA A 14 -14.27 3.84 0.66
C ALA A 14 -13.16 2.80 0.41
N THR A 15 -13.57 1.64 -0.08
CA THR A 15 -12.69 0.83 -0.91
C THR A 15 -12.67 1.45 -2.29
N TYR A 16 -11.47 1.78 -2.76
CA TYR A 16 -11.24 2.09 -4.17
C TYR A 16 -11.90 1.06 -5.07
N PRO A 17 -12.24 1.44 -6.33
CA PRO A 17 -12.46 0.42 -7.34
C PRO A 17 -11.30 -0.56 -7.28
N ALA A 18 -11.63 -1.84 -7.05
CA ALA A 18 -10.63 -2.89 -7.00
C ALA A 18 -9.82 -2.82 -8.29
N PRO A 19 -8.49 -2.77 -8.23
CA PRO A 19 -7.67 -2.65 -9.42
C PRO A 19 -8.08 -3.71 -10.43
N VAL A 20 -8.13 -3.32 -11.71
CA VAL A 20 -8.55 -4.22 -12.77
C VAL A 20 -7.61 -5.42 -12.75
N ALA A 21 -8.19 -6.62 -12.64
CA ALA A 21 -7.38 -7.83 -12.71
C ALA A 21 -6.66 -7.85 -14.08
N PRO A 22 -5.40 -8.30 -14.15
CA PRO A 22 -4.72 -8.50 -15.42
C PRO A 22 -5.59 -9.29 -16.40
N LYS A 23 -5.46 -8.98 -17.68
CA LYS A 23 -6.31 -9.58 -18.71
C LYS A 23 -6.15 -11.10 -18.72
N GLY A 24 -7.25 -11.83 -18.55
CA GLY A 24 -7.26 -13.30 -18.50
C GLY A 24 -7.25 -13.91 -17.10
N THR A 25 -7.11 -13.10 -16.05
CA THR A 25 -7.22 -13.56 -14.66
C THR A 25 -8.67 -13.85 -14.29
N LEU A 26 -8.98 -15.11 -13.96
CA LEU A 26 -10.30 -15.51 -13.45
C LEU A 26 -10.32 -15.44 -11.92
N VAL A 27 -10.86 -14.35 -11.38
CA VAL A 27 -11.00 -14.17 -9.93
C VAL A 27 -12.04 -15.13 -9.36
N THR A 28 -11.67 -15.85 -8.30
CA THR A 28 -12.52 -16.84 -7.62
C THR A 28 -12.37 -16.76 -6.11
N VAL A 29 -13.48 -16.91 -5.38
CA VAL A 29 -13.52 -16.84 -3.92
C VAL A 29 -14.24 -18.08 -3.38
N PRO A 30 -13.70 -18.78 -2.37
CA PRO A 30 -14.38 -19.89 -1.73
C PRO A 30 -15.60 -19.40 -0.93
N SER A 31 -16.47 -20.32 -0.49
CA SER A 31 -17.61 -19.96 0.35
C SER A 31 -17.20 -19.46 1.74
N GLU A 32 -16.16 -20.06 2.32
CA GLU A 32 -15.64 -19.77 3.67
C GLU A 32 -14.17 -19.36 3.61
N ASP A 33 -13.71 -18.54 4.57
CA ASP A 33 -12.32 -18.13 4.70
C ASP A 33 -11.94 -17.89 6.15
N GLU A 34 -10.65 -18.06 6.46
CA GLU A 34 -10.08 -17.62 7.74
C GLU A 34 -10.31 -16.10 7.91
N ALA A 35 -10.96 -15.71 9.01
CA ALA A 35 -11.07 -14.31 9.40
C ALA A 35 -9.69 -13.76 9.76
N PHE A 36 -9.50 -12.45 9.57
CA PHE A 36 -8.33 -11.81 10.13
C PHE A 36 -8.41 -11.91 11.66
N GLU A 37 -7.46 -12.62 12.25
CA GLU A 37 -7.19 -12.59 13.68
C GLU A 37 -5.80 -12.00 13.88
N PRO A 38 -5.62 -10.95 14.70
CA PRO A 38 -4.32 -10.37 14.96
C PRO A 38 -3.44 -11.39 15.71
N ARG A 39 -2.26 -11.71 15.14
CA ARG A 39 -1.35 -12.74 15.67
C ARG A 39 0.00 -12.16 16.10
N LEU A 40 0.00 -10.91 16.58
CA LEU A 40 1.23 -10.17 16.88
C LEU A 40 1.99 -10.77 18.08
N GLN A 41 3.13 -11.40 17.79
CA GLN A 41 4.20 -11.68 18.77
C GLN A 41 5.52 -10.95 18.42
N ILE A 42 5.68 -10.53 17.16
CA ILE A 42 6.84 -9.76 16.65
C ILE A 42 6.32 -8.53 15.90
N ALA A 43 7.11 -7.45 15.84
CA ALA A 43 6.80 -6.27 15.03
C ALA A 43 6.59 -6.68 13.56
N PRO A 44 5.47 -6.27 12.93
CA PRO A 44 5.14 -6.72 11.60
C PRO A 44 6.04 -6.09 10.53
N ILE A 45 6.26 -6.79 9.42
CA ILE A 45 7.02 -6.28 8.27
C ILE A 45 6.04 -5.56 7.34
N GLU A 46 6.16 -4.24 7.21
CA GLU A 46 5.34 -3.44 6.29
C GLU A 46 5.62 -3.78 4.83
N THR A 47 4.59 -4.16 4.06
CA THR A 47 4.70 -4.53 2.63
C THR A 47 4.43 -3.36 1.70
N SER A 48 4.55 -2.13 2.20
CA SER A 48 4.31 -0.84 1.51
C SER A 48 2.89 -0.59 0.97
N GLY A 49 2.03 -1.60 0.82
CA GLY A 49 0.67 -1.45 0.27
C GLY A 49 0.52 -1.94 -1.16
N ARG A 50 1.34 -2.89 -1.62
CA ARG A 50 1.27 -3.41 -2.99
C ARG A 50 0.02 -4.25 -3.21
N MET A 51 -0.59 -4.12 -4.38
CA MET A 51 -1.67 -5.02 -4.81
C MET A 51 -1.10 -6.16 -5.64
N LEU A 52 -1.37 -7.37 -5.19
CA LEU A 52 -1.05 -8.59 -5.91
C LEU A 52 -2.32 -9.38 -6.19
N VAL A 53 -2.30 -10.13 -7.29
CA VAL A 53 -3.20 -11.25 -7.51
C VAL A 53 -2.55 -12.48 -6.90
N ILE A 54 -3.29 -13.24 -6.09
CA ILE A 54 -2.79 -14.46 -5.46
C ILE A 54 -3.59 -15.66 -5.94
N GLU A 55 -2.90 -16.77 -6.19
CA GLU A 55 -3.51 -18.10 -6.19
C GLU A 55 -3.26 -18.75 -4.84
N TYR A 56 -4.32 -19.22 -4.20
CA TYR A 56 -4.29 -19.65 -2.81
C TYR A 56 -5.10 -20.91 -2.59
N SER A 57 -4.52 -21.88 -1.88
CA SER A 57 -5.21 -23.07 -1.39
C SER A 57 -5.49 -22.94 0.10
N ASP A 58 -6.75 -22.98 0.52
CA ASP A 58 -7.09 -22.91 1.94
C ASP A 58 -6.77 -24.20 2.73
N SER A 59 -7.14 -24.25 4.01
CA SER A 59 -6.92 -25.41 4.88
C SER A 59 -7.70 -26.67 4.48
N LYS A 60 -8.74 -26.52 3.65
CA LYS A 60 -9.60 -27.58 3.12
C LYS A 60 -9.19 -27.96 1.68
N GLY A 61 -8.16 -27.33 1.12
CA GLY A 61 -7.71 -27.54 -0.25
C GLY A 61 -8.53 -26.79 -1.30
N ALA A 62 -9.41 -25.86 -0.90
CA ALA A 62 -10.18 -25.07 -1.85
C ALA A 62 -9.30 -23.99 -2.47
N LEU A 63 -9.26 -23.99 -3.81
CA LEU A 63 -8.49 -23.04 -4.59
C LEU A 63 -9.24 -21.72 -4.76
N SER A 64 -8.49 -20.63 -4.79
CA SER A 64 -9.02 -19.29 -5.04
C SER A 64 -7.99 -18.40 -5.70
N CYS A 65 -8.48 -17.49 -6.54
CA CYS A 65 -7.68 -16.45 -7.19
C CYS A 65 -8.20 -15.08 -6.78
N ARG A 66 -7.40 -14.25 -6.12
CA ARG A 66 -7.89 -13.04 -5.42
C ARG A 66 -6.99 -11.84 -5.61
N ARG A 67 -7.59 -10.64 -5.63
CA ARG A 67 -6.85 -9.39 -5.55
C ARG A 67 -6.72 -8.97 -4.09
N VAL A 68 -5.48 -8.80 -3.66
CA VAL A 68 -5.18 -8.44 -2.28
C VAL A 68 -4.17 -7.31 -2.25
N THR A 69 -4.53 -6.22 -1.57
CA THR A 69 -3.56 -5.19 -1.18
C THR A 69 -2.91 -5.62 0.13
N PHE A 70 -1.64 -6.00 0.09
CA PHE A 70 -0.93 -6.42 1.30
C PHE A 70 -0.44 -5.21 2.09
N ARG A 71 -0.72 -5.22 3.40
CA ARG A 71 -0.29 -4.19 4.35
C ARG A 71 0.98 -4.59 5.07
N ARG A 72 1.02 -5.83 5.55
CA ARG A 72 2.11 -6.31 6.40
C ARG A 72 2.22 -7.83 6.42
N ILE A 73 3.33 -8.30 6.95
CA ILE A 73 3.62 -9.70 7.22
C ILE A 73 3.70 -9.89 8.73
N GLU A 74 2.99 -10.90 9.22
CA GLU A 74 3.07 -11.37 10.61
C GLU A 74 3.78 -12.73 10.63
N HIS A 75 4.74 -12.90 11.55
CA HIS A 75 5.42 -14.16 11.79
C HIS A 75 4.92 -14.75 13.11
N LEU A 76 4.47 -16.00 13.07
CA LEU A 76 4.07 -16.77 14.23
C LEU A 76 5.15 -17.83 14.49
N PRO A 77 6.00 -17.65 15.52
CA PRO A 77 7.00 -18.63 15.89
C PRO A 77 6.37 -19.97 16.26
N SER A 78 7.09 -21.05 15.98
CA SER A 78 6.76 -22.41 16.41
C SER A 78 7.91 -22.95 17.23
N THR A 79 7.63 -23.79 18.23
CA THR A 79 8.68 -24.46 18.99
C THR A 79 9.34 -25.59 18.20
N ASN A 80 8.71 -26.03 17.09
CA ASN A 80 9.06 -27.25 16.39
C ASN A 80 9.55 -27.01 14.93
N ASP A 81 9.48 -25.77 14.43
CA ASP A 81 9.92 -25.37 13.09
C ASP A 81 10.22 -23.85 13.04
N ASP A 82 10.60 -23.32 11.86
CA ASP A 82 10.89 -21.90 11.63
C ASP A 82 9.68 -20.96 11.78
N GLY A 83 8.53 -21.48 12.23
CA GLY A 83 7.29 -20.74 12.37
C GLY A 83 6.57 -20.54 11.04
N ARG A 84 5.48 -19.77 11.09
CA ARG A 84 4.61 -19.53 9.93
C ARG A 84 4.51 -18.05 9.63
N TYR A 85 4.60 -17.71 8.34
CA TYR A 85 4.37 -16.35 7.86
C TYR A 85 2.94 -16.19 7.37
N TYR A 86 2.36 -15.05 7.70
CA TYR A 86 1.02 -14.64 7.29
C TYR A 86 1.12 -13.28 6.61
N LEU A 87 0.61 -13.20 5.38
CA LEU A 87 0.34 -11.93 4.73
C LEU A 87 -1.00 -11.39 5.20
N ILE A 88 -1.01 -10.17 5.71
CA ILE A 88 -2.22 -9.47 6.10
C ILE A 88 -2.52 -8.43 5.04
N GLY A 89 -3.71 -8.50 4.46
CA GLY A 89 -4.09 -7.60 3.38
C GLY A 89 -5.59 -7.39 3.27
N TRP A 90 -5.95 -6.33 2.56
CA TRP A 90 -7.31 -6.06 2.16
C TRP A 90 -7.66 -6.93 0.95
N CYS A 91 -8.58 -7.88 1.13
CA CYS A 91 -9.11 -8.69 0.04
C CYS A 91 -10.24 -7.94 -0.65
N HIS A 92 -10.02 -7.58 -1.92
CA HIS A 92 -10.96 -6.77 -2.70
C HIS A 92 -12.26 -7.51 -2.98
N GLU A 93 -12.19 -8.83 -3.18
CA GLU A 93 -13.37 -9.66 -3.42
C GLU A 93 -14.26 -9.81 -2.18
N ARG A 94 -13.65 -9.84 -0.99
CA ARG A 94 -14.38 -9.93 0.28
C ARG A 94 -14.72 -8.57 0.86
N ARG A 95 -14.12 -7.48 0.36
CA ARG A 95 -14.17 -6.14 0.94
C ARG A 95 -13.87 -6.17 2.45
N ALA A 96 -12.83 -6.91 2.82
CA ALA A 96 -12.44 -7.10 4.21
C ALA A 96 -10.96 -7.46 4.34
N LEU A 97 -10.39 -7.19 5.52
CA LEU A 97 -9.08 -7.69 5.91
C LEU A 97 -9.08 -9.22 6.05
N ARG A 98 -8.05 -9.85 5.50
CA ARG A 98 -7.82 -11.29 5.57
C ARG A 98 -6.34 -11.59 5.82
N SER A 99 -6.10 -12.74 6.44
CA SER A 99 -4.76 -13.30 6.60
C SER A 99 -4.58 -14.46 5.64
N PHE A 100 -3.46 -14.50 4.93
CA PHE A 100 -3.09 -15.58 4.01
C PHE A 100 -1.79 -16.19 4.49
N ARG A 101 -1.80 -17.50 4.75
CA ARG A 101 -0.56 -18.21 5.06
C ARG A 101 0.34 -18.30 3.84
N VAL A 102 1.60 -17.96 4.00
CA VAL A 102 2.55 -17.90 2.88
C VAL A 102 2.80 -19.30 2.28
N ASP A 103 2.84 -20.34 3.10
CA ASP A 103 3.02 -21.74 2.68
C ASP A 103 1.85 -22.32 1.85
N ARG A 104 0.76 -21.57 1.74
CA ARG A 104 -0.45 -21.92 0.98
C ARG A 104 -0.63 -21.08 -0.29
N LEU A 105 0.30 -20.15 -0.55
CA LEU A 105 0.34 -19.41 -1.81
C LEU A 105 0.88 -20.33 -2.90
N LEU A 106 0.12 -20.44 -3.99
CA LEU A 106 0.50 -21.22 -5.17
C LEU A 106 1.16 -20.34 -6.22
N SER A 107 0.82 -19.06 -6.27
CA SER A 107 1.50 -18.05 -7.08
C SER A 107 1.14 -16.65 -6.58
N LEU A 108 2.01 -15.68 -6.87
CA LEU A 108 1.75 -14.26 -6.75
C LEU A 108 1.87 -13.64 -8.14
N MET A 109 1.06 -12.66 -8.46
CA MET A 109 1.18 -11.90 -9.69
C MET A 109 1.11 -10.41 -9.36
N ASP A 110 2.06 -9.63 -9.88
CA ASP A 110 2.00 -8.18 -9.79
C ASP A 110 0.79 -7.71 -10.60
N GLY A 111 -0.19 -7.12 -9.90
CA GLY A 111 -1.46 -6.79 -10.54
C GLY A 111 -1.37 -5.63 -11.54
N ARG A 112 -0.21 -4.98 -11.69
CA ARG A 112 0.05 -3.96 -12.70
C ARG A 112 0.82 -4.53 -13.89
N THR A 113 1.94 -5.20 -13.66
CA THR A 113 2.80 -5.70 -14.75
C THR A 113 2.31 -7.04 -15.31
N GLY A 114 1.55 -7.81 -14.52
CA GLY A 114 1.20 -9.20 -14.82
C GLY A 114 2.36 -10.17 -14.62
N GLU A 115 3.48 -9.72 -14.06
CA GLU A 115 4.62 -10.59 -13.71
C GLU A 115 4.18 -11.62 -12.67
N VAL A 116 4.44 -12.89 -12.94
CA VAL A 116 4.08 -14.01 -12.07
C VAL A 116 5.30 -14.50 -11.33
N PHE A 117 5.15 -14.67 -10.02
CA PHE A 117 6.11 -15.25 -9.10
C PHE A 117 5.54 -16.57 -8.58
N GLU A 118 6.21 -17.67 -8.89
CA GLU A 118 5.84 -19.00 -8.41
C GLU A 118 6.65 -19.34 -7.15
N PRO A 119 6.10 -20.08 -6.18
CA PRO A 119 6.78 -20.39 -4.93
C PRO A 119 8.08 -21.16 -5.19
N ILE A 120 9.19 -20.58 -4.73
CA ILE A 120 10.40 -21.33 -4.39
C ILE A 120 10.15 -21.96 -3.02
N GLU A 121 10.79 -23.09 -2.72
CA GLU A 121 10.61 -23.94 -1.52
C GLU A 121 10.49 -23.18 -0.18
N SER A 122 10.97 -21.94 -0.10
CA SER A 122 10.79 -21.01 1.02
C SER A 122 9.84 -19.85 0.71
N GLY A 123 8.80 -19.73 1.53
CA GLY A 123 7.81 -18.64 1.44
C GLY A 123 8.40 -17.23 1.54
N ILE A 124 9.50 -17.01 2.27
CA ILE A 124 10.14 -15.68 2.37
C ILE A 124 10.77 -15.27 1.03
N GLU A 125 11.32 -16.23 0.28
CA GLU A 125 11.97 -15.95 -0.98
C GLU A 125 10.97 -15.45 -2.01
N LEU A 126 9.81 -16.11 -2.08
CA LEU A 126 8.65 -15.67 -2.88
C LEU A 126 8.25 -14.22 -2.55
N LEU A 127 8.20 -13.85 -1.27
CA LEU A 127 7.86 -12.47 -0.87
C LEU A 127 8.94 -11.46 -1.25
N SER A 128 10.21 -11.88 -1.24
CA SER A 128 11.31 -11.02 -1.67
C SER A 128 11.32 -10.82 -3.18
N GLU A 129 11.01 -11.85 -3.97
CA GLU A 129 10.94 -11.76 -5.43
C GLU A 129 9.76 -10.89 -5.87
N ALA A 130 8.60 -11.06 -5.23
CA ALA A 130 7.47 -10.14 -5.39
C ALA A 130 7.74 -8.72 -4.86
N GLY A 131 8.92 -8.48 -4.26
CA GLY A 131 9.33 -7.20 -3.69
C GLY A 131 8.44 -6.72 -2.53
N LEU A 132 7.69 -7.62 -1.89
CA LEU A 132 6.93 -7.34 -0.67
C LEU A 132 7.85 -7.22 0.55
N VAL A 133 8.98 -7.93 0.52
CA VAL A 133 10.07 -7.80 1.49
C VAL A 133 11.30 -7.30 0.76
N SER A 134 11.87 -6.21 1.22
CA SER A 134 13.17 -5.81 0.73
C SER A 134 14.23 -6.71 1.36
N ARG A 135 14.71 -7.74 0.63
CA ARG A 135 16.09 -8.19 0.82
C ARG A 135 16.90 -6.93 0.53
N SER A 136 17.52 -6.36 1.56
CA SER A 136 18.22 -5.07 1.46
C SER A 136 19.34 -5.17 0.42
N ALA A 137 19.02 -4.96 -0.85
CA ALA A 137 20.02 -4.60 -1.84
C ALA A 137 20.68 -3.34 -1.29
N PRO A 138 22.00 -3.16 -1.46
CA PRO A 138 22.69 -1.96 -1.02
C PRO A 138 22.22 -0.77 -1.89
N THR A 139 21.02 -0.25 -1.61
CA THR A 139 20.58 1.05 -2.08
C THR A 139 21.57 2.06 -1.53
N ARG A 140 22.12 2.92 -2.40
CA ARG A 140 22.97 4.05 -1.97
C ARG A 140 22.27 4.78 -0.83
N ALA A 141 23.01 5.17 0.21
CA ALA A 141 22.45 5.78 1.43
C ALA A 141 21.43 6.91 1.17
N PRO A 142 21.63 7.83 0.18
CA PRO A 142 20.66 8.88 -0.13
C PRO A 142 19.29 8.33 -0.57
N ALA A 143 19.26 7.29 -1.40
CA ALA A 143 18.02 6.71 -1.91
C ALA A 143 17.23 5.99 -0.80
N ARG A 144 17.92 5.38 0.18
CA ARG A 144 17.28 4.77 1.34
C ARG A 144 16.66 5.82 2.26
N SER A 145 17.42 6.88 2.55
CA SER A 145 16.94 8.00 3.37
C SER A 145 15.76 8.71 2.72
N ALA A 146 15.82 8.96 1.41
CA ALA A 146 14.73 9.55 0.64
C ALA A 146 13.46 8.67 0.72
N ARG A 147 13.57 7.36 0.46
CA ARG A 147 12.42 6.44 0.60
C ARG A 147 11.80 6.47 1.99
N SER A 148 12.63 6.45 3.03
CA SER A 148 12.14 6.51 4.41
C SER A 148 11.40 7.81 4.70
N LEU A 149 11.96 8.94 4.27
CA LEU A 149 11.38 10.27 4.47
C LEU A 149 10.06 10.45 3.72
N LEU A 150 9.97 9.93 2.49
CA LEU A 150 8.87 10.20 1.58
C LEU A 150 7.69 9.23 1.74
N ARG A 151 7.92 8.07 2.36
CA ARG A 151 6.98 6.93 2.46
C ARG A 151 5.56 7.32 2.83
N ASP A 152 5.37 8.05 3.93
CA ASP A 152 4.00 8.34 4.41
C ASP A 152 3.29 9.31 3.46
N GLY A 153 3.98 10.32 2.92
CA GLY A 153 3.37 11.19 1.92
C GLY A 153 3.07 10.51 0.59
N LEU A 154 3.90 9.54 0.15
CA LEU A 154 3.59 8.73 -1.03
C LEU A 154 2.31 7.91 -0.82
N LYS A 155 2.13 7.28 0.35
CA LYS A 155 0.90 6.57 0.70
C LYS A 155 -0.32 7.51 0.64
N ILE A 156 -0.19 8.74 1.16
CA ILE A 156 -1.28 9.73 1.18
C ILE A 156 -1.63 10.21 -0.24
N LEU A 157 -0.63 10.65 -1.01
CA LEU A 157 -0.86 11.25 -2.32
C LEU A 157 -1.28 10.20 -3.37
N THR A 158 -0.73 8.98 -3.30
CA THR A 158 -1.14 7.88 -4.19
C THR A 158 -2.56 7.40 -3.89
N PHE A 159 -2.97 7.44 -2.62
CA PHE A 159 -4.35 7.20 -2.22
C PHE A 159 -5.28 8.22 -2.88
N LEU A 160 -4.96 9.51 -2.76
CA LEU A 160 -5.78 10.58 -3.35
C LEU A 160 -5.83 10.48 -4.88
N ALA A 161 -4.68 10.33 -5.53
CA ALA A 161 -4.53 10.22 -6.99
C ALA A 161 -5.15 8.96 -7.62
N ARG A 162 -5.81 8.11 -6.82
CA ARG A 162 -6.48 6.90 -7.32
C ARG A 162 -7.97 6.85 -6.96
N CYS A 163 -8.53 7.95 -6.44
CA CYS A 163 -9.95 8.01 -6.06
C CYS A 163 -10.90 7.72 -7.21
N ASP A 164 -10.50 8.04 -8.43
CA ASP A 164 -11.22 7.81 -9.68
C ASP A 164 -10.87 6.47 -10.37
N GLY A 165 -9.83 5.79 -9.91
CA GLY A 165 -9.45 4.43 -10.30
C GLY A 165 -8.15 4.30 -11.10
N ALA A 166 -7.48 5.40 -11.48
CA ALA A 166 -6.16 5.35 -12.10
C ALA A 166 -5.42 6.69 -11.95
N ALA A 167 -4.13 6.64 -11.58
CA ALA A 167 -3.32 7.84 -11.53
C ALA A 167 -3.00 8.38 -12.93
N HIS A 168 -3.32 9.65 -13.19
CA HIS A 168 -3.02 10.34 -14.43
C HIS A 168 -1.58 10.86 -14.45
N PRO A 169 -0.90 10.99 -15.62
CA PRO A 169 0.46 11.51 -15.70
C PRO A 169 0.68 12.88 -15.04
N SER A 170 -0.33 13.76 -15.06
CA SER A 170 -0.26 15.08 -14.38
C SER A 170 -0.23 14.94 -12.85
N GLU A 171 -0.89 13.93 -12.29
CA GLU A 171 -0.87 13.65 -10.86
C GLU A 171 0.48 13.08 -10.42
N MET A 172 1.08 12.24 -11.27
CA MET A 172 2.42 11.71 -11.03
C MET A 172 3.48 12.81 -10.98
N GLU A 173 3.34 13.87 -11.78
CA GLU A 173 4.25 15.02 -11.68
C GLU A 173 4.08 15.78 -10.36
N ILE A 174 2.85 15.88 -9.84
CA ILE A 174 2.61 16.50 -8.53
C ILE A 174 3.23 15.67 -7.41
N ILE A 175 3.17 14.34 -7.51
CA ILE A 175 3.86 13.42 -6.59
C ILE A 175 5.38 13.59 -6.72
N ALA A 176 5.91 13.75 -7.94
CA ALA A 176 7.32 14.03 -8.18
C ALA A 176 7.78 15.34 -7.51
N ASP A 177 6.99 16.41 -7.68
CA ASP A 177 7.25 17.70 -7.04
C ASP A 177 7.20 17.62 -5.52
N TYR A 178 6.24 16.88 -4.96
CA TYR A 178 6.22 16.57 -3.54
C TYR A 178 7.54 15.93 -3.09
N CYS A 179 8.03 14.92 -3.82
CA CYS A 179 9.27 14.23 -3.48
C CYS A 179 10.48 15.18 -3.48
N ARG A 180 10.59 16.04 -4.50
CA ARG A 180 11.67 17.03 -4.61
C ARG A 180 11.62 18.05 -3.48
N GLU A 181 10.47 18.65 -3.23
CA GLU A 181 10.30 19.67 -2.19
C GLU A 181 10.53 19.10 -0.78
N ARG A 182 9.99 17.92 -0.48
CA ARG A 182 10.16 17.29 0.83
C ARG A 182 11.60 16.87 1.08
N ALA A 183 12.28 16.33 0.07
CA ALA A 183 13.70 16.01 0.17
C ALA A 183 14.54 17.28 0.38
N ALA A 184 14.24 18.37 -0.33
CA ALA A 184 14.91 19.66 -0.16
C ALA A 184 14.72 20.25 1.25
N GLN A 185 13.51 20.20 1.81
CA GLN A 185 13.24 20.61 3.20
C GLN A 185 14.08 19.84 4.23
N ALA A 186 14.38 18.57 3.94
CA ALA A 186 15.23 17.73 4.78
C ALA A 186 16.73 17.82 4.46
N GLY A 187 17.12 18.69 3.50
CA GLY A 187 18.52 18.81 3.05
C GLY A 187 19.06 17.56 2.34
N LEU A 188 18.18 16.69 1.81
CA LEU A 188 18.56 15.49 1.08
C LEU A 188 18.74 15.80 -0.40
N GLY A 189 19.94 15.55 -0.92
CA GLY A 189 20.22 15.57 -2.36
C GLY A 189 19.56 14.37 -3.05
N VAL A 190 18.46 14.63 -3.77
CA VAL A 190 17.80 13.66 -4.65
C VAL A 190 17.97 14.12 -6.09
N ASP A 191 18.47 13.24 -6.95
CA ASP A 191 18.55 13.47 -8.40
C ASP A 191 17.34 12.85 -9.12
N GLY A 192 17.25 13.09 -10.43
CA GLY A 192 16.16 12.55 -11.25
C GLY A 192 16.02 11.02 -11.17
N SER A 193 17.14 10.29 -11.12
CA SER A 193 17.13 8.82 -11.06
C SER A 193 16.55 8.28 -9.75
N ILE A 194 16.81 8.96 -8.63
CA ILE A 194 16.22 8.60 -7.34
C ILE A 194 14.72 8.87 -7.36
N ILE A 195 14.29 10.01 -7.91
CA ILE A 195 12.88 10.37 -8.01
C ILE A 195 12.14 9.37 -8.90
N GLU A 196 12.66 9.05 -10.09
CA GLU A 196 12.08 8.05 -11.00
C GLU A 196 11.90 6.69 -10.31
N GLY A 197 12.92 6.21 -9.59
CA GLY A 197 12.84 4.95 -8.85
C GLY A 197 11.85 4.98 -7.69
N ILE A 198 11.54 6.15 -7.13
CA ILE A 198 10.51 6.32 -6.10
C ILE A 198 9.12 6.39 -6.74
N LEU A 199 8.98 7.03 -7.89
CA LEU A 199 7.71 7.10 -8.62
C LEU A 199 7.28 5.74 -9.16
N ASP A 200 8.23 4.92 -9.65
CA ASP A 200 7.93 3.53 -10.04
C ASP A 200 7.49 2.68 -8.83
N GLU A 201 8.00 2.95 -7.63
CA GLU A 201 7.52 2.33 -6.39
C GLU A 201 6.12 2.84 -6.04
N ALA A 202 5.89 4.16 -6.11
CA ALA A 202 4.62 4.81 -5.85
C ALA A 202 3.51 4.30 -6.78
N ASP A 203 3.82 4.10 -8.05
CA ASP A 203 2.90 3.54 -9.05
C ASP A 203 2.48 2.09 -8.72
N ARG A 204 3.17 1.41 -7.81
CA ARG A 204 2.80 0.06 -7.34
C ARG A 204 2.06 0.09 -6.00
N LEU A 205 1.90 1.25 -5.37
CA LEU A 205 1.23 1.39 -4.08
C LEU A 205 -0.29 1.50 -4.27
N TYR A 206 -1.05 0.59 -3.68
CA TYR A 206 -2.51 0.65 -3.59
C TYR A 206 -2.95 0.86 -2.14
N PRO A 207 -2.56 1.96 -1.49
CA PRO A 207 -2.93 2.23 -0.11
C PRO A 207 -4.45 2.23 0.03
N ASP A 208 -4.93 1.62 1.11
CA ASP A 208 -6.34 1.69 1.51
C ASP A 208 -6.56 2.76 2.58
N ALA A 209 -7.82 2.92 2.99
CA ALA A 209 -8.24 3.97 3.91
C ALA A 209 -7.49 3.95 5.25
N ASP A 210 -7.24 2.77 5.82
CA ASP A 210 -6.48 2.67 7.06
C ASP A 210 -5.00 2.99 6.83
N THR A 211 -4.43 2.55 5.71
CA THR A 211 -3.03 2.87 5.35
C THR A 211 -2.83 4.36 5.16
N PHE A 212 -3.78 5.02 4.50
CA PHE A 212 -3.85 6.48 4.36
C PHE A 212 -3.91 7.16 5.72
N LEU A 213 -4.82 6.72 6.58
CA LEU A 213 -4.99 7.26 7.92
C LEU A 213 -3.73 7.15 8.76
N ASP A 214 -3.21 5.94 8.92
CA ASP A 214 -2.02 5.69 9.72
C ASP A 214 -0.81 6.48 9.18
N ALA A 215 -0.71 6.68 7.85
CA ALA A 215 0.30 7.54 7.24
C ALA A 215 0.08 9.03 7.54
N ALA A 216 -1.16 9.52 7.44
CA ALA A 216 -1.51 10.90 7.79
C ALA A 216 -1.20 11.21 9.26
N GLU A 217 -1.57 10.32 10.19
CA GLU A 217 -1.26 10.51 11.62
C GLU A 217 0.24 10.63 11.92
N ARG A 218 1.08 9.98 11.12
CA ARG A 218 2.54 10.05 11.27
C ARG A 218 3.12 11.29 10.60
N ALA A 219 2.71 11.57 9.36
CA ALA A 219 3.24 12.69 8.58
C ALA A 219 2.90 14.05 9.21
N PHE A 220 1.68 14.20 9.73
CA PHE A 220 1.21 15.46 10.32
C PHE A 220 1.81 15.77 11.70
N ARG A 221 2.64 14.87 12.26
CA ARG A 221 3.47 15.20 13.44
C ARG A 221 4.56 16.20 13.10
N ASP A 222 4.97 16.27 11.84
CA ASP A 222 5.81 17.34 11.30
C ASP A 222 4.91 18.37 10.61
N GLN A 223 4.80 19.56 11.20
CA GLN A 223 3.95 20.64 10.70
C GLN A 223 4.34 21.08 9.28
N ALA A 224 5.64 21.14 8.97
CA ALA A 224 6.10 21.53 7.64
C ALA A 224 5.74 20.47 6.59
N HIS A 225 5.79 19.19 6.97
CA HIS A 225 5.37 18.07 6.13
C HIS A 225 3.85 18.11 5.89
N GLY A 226 3.05 18.34 6.94
CA GLY A 226 1.59 18.44 6.84
C GLY A 226 1.14 19.57 5.91
N ILE A 227 1.73 20.77 6.03
CA ILE A 227 1.45 21.91 5.14
C ILE A 227 1.77 21.57 3.69
N LEU A 228 2.93 20.96 3.44
CA LEU A 228 3.32 20.53 2.10
C LEU A 228 2.32 19.50 1.53
N LEU A 229 1.91 18.52 2.32
CA LEU A 229 0.95 17.49 1.90
C LEU A 229 -0.41 18.08 1.54
N ILE A 230 -0.93 19.03 2.32
CA ILE A 230 -2.19 19.71 1.99
C ILE A 230 -2.06 20.46 0.67
N SER A 231 -0.97 21.20 0.47
CA SER A 231 -0.72 21.93 -0.78
C SER A 231 -0.74 20.99 -1.98
N LYS A 232 -0.04 19.85 -1.88
CA LYS A 232 0.05 18.84 -2.96
C LYS A 232 -1.25 18.07 -3.17
N ALA A 233 -1.98 17.75 -2.09
CA ALA A 233 -3.32 17.16 -2.17
C ALA A 233 -4.31 18.07 -2.91
N ARG A 234 -4.28 19.38 -2.63
CA ARG A 234 -5.10 20.36 -3.37
C ARG A 234 -4.73 20.42 -4.84
N ALA A 235 -3.43 20.42 -5.14
CA ALA A 235 -2.96 20.43 -6.53
C ALA A 235 -3.42 19.17 -7.29
N LEU A 236 -3.36 17.98 -6.68
CA LEU A 236 -3.84 16.73 -7.27
C LEU A 236 -5.31 16.83 -7.68
N ILE A 237 -6.17 17.20 -6.73
CA ILE A 237 -7.62 17.29 -6.91
C ILE A 237 -8.02 18.35 -7.95
N ILE A 238 -7.17 19.36 -8.18
CA ILE A 238 -7.42 20.38 -9.22
C ILE A 238 -6.90 19.92 -10.58
N ALA A 239 -5.85 19.11 -10.62
CA ALA A 239 -5.15 18.73 -11.86
C ALA A 239 -5.96 17.79 -12.76
N ASP A 240 -6.88 17.00 -12.19
CA ASP A 240 -7.80 16.13 -12.94
C ASP A 240 -9.02 16.90 -13.53
N GLY A 241 -9.28 18.12 -13.04
CA GLY A 241 -10.40 18.97 -13.44
C GLY A 241 -11.79 18.47 -13.01
N ALA A 242 -11.89 17.39 -12.25
CA ALA A 242 -13.15 16.73 -11.88
C ALA A 242 -13.22 16.47 -10.37
N LEU A 243 -13.61 17.51 -9.61
CA LEU A 243 -13.86 17.40 -8.16
C LEU A 243 -14.90 16.32 -7.82
N HIS A 244 -14.44 15.14 -7.37
CA HIS A 244 -15.32 14.14 -6.81
C HIS A 244 -15.65 14.47 -5.35
N LYS A 245 -16.89 14.21 -4.93
CA LYS A 245 -17.35 14.46 -3.55
C LYS A 245 -16.45 13.80 -2.49
N ARG A 246 -15.82 12.68 -2.84
CA ARG A 246 -14.91 11.92 -1.96
C ARG A 246 -13.56 12.62 -1.77
N GLU A 247 -12.95 13.13 -2.84
CA GLU A 247 -11.68 13.88 -2.76
C GLU A 247 -11.82 15.13 -1.89
N VAL A 248 -12.92 15.89 -2.09
CA VAL A 248 -13.22 17.08 -1.28
C VAL A 248 -13.36 16.71 0.20
N GLN A 249 -13.92 15.53 0.50
CA GLN A 249 -14.06 15.06 1.87
C GLN A 249 -12.70 14.68 2.49
N PHE A 250 -11.88 13.88 1.80
CA PHE A 250 -10.54 13.54 2.29
C PHE A 250 -9.65 14.78 2.45
N LEU A 251 -9.76 15.76 1.56
CA LEU A 251 -9.04 17.02 1.70
C LEU A 251 -9.45 17.79 2.96
N ARG A 252 -10.75 17.88 3.26
CA ARG A 252 -11.24 18.51 4.51
C ARG A 252 -10.71 17.80 5.74
N GLU A 253 -10.64 16.48 5.69
CA GLU A 253 -10.09 15.69 6.78
C GLU A 253 -8.60 15.94 6.98
N LEU A 254 -7.82 16.09 5.90
CA LEU A 254 -6.41 16.52 5.98
C LEU A 254 -6.27 17.95 6.53
N ASP A 255 -7.10 18.89 6.08
CA ASP A 255 -7.11 20.28 6.58
C ASP A 255 -7.36 20.32 8.10
N ALA A 256 -8.24 19.46 8.61
CA ALA A 256 -8.53 19.35 10.05
C ALA A 256 -7.35 18.83 10.89
N LEU A 257 -6.34 18.19 10.28
CA LEU A 257 -5.13 17.71 10.96
C LEU A 257 -4.02 18.75 11.03
N ALA A 258 -4.07 19.78 10.18
CA ALA A 258 -3.07 20.85 10.17
C ALA A 258 -3.42 22.04 11.07
N GLY A 259 -4.67 22.13 11.54
CA GLY A 259 -5.13 23.12 12.52
C GLY A 259 -4.96 22.64 13.96
#